data_AF-A0A3R6J306-F1
#
_entry.id   AF-A0A3R6J306-F1
#
_cell.length_a   1.000
_cell.length_b   1.000
_cell.length_c   1.000
_cell.angle_alpha   90.00
_cell.angle_beta   90.00
_cell.angle_gamma   90.00
#
_symmetry.space_group_name_H-M   'P 1'
#
loop_
_entity.id
_entity.type
_entity.pdbx_description
1 polymer ?
#
loop_
_entity_poly.entity_id
_entity_poly.type
_entity_poly.pdbx_seq_one_letter_code
_entity_poly.pdbx_strand_id
1 'polypeptide(L)'
;MSEIRTERWKELFCEGYRMMDLKRWNVEMRRTPAQNSSFIVLPGAENGENMVKEAGNYRFVWPIPQAEIDANPQIKDQQNPGY
;
A
#
# COMPACT_ATOMS: atom_id res chain seq x y z
N MET A 1 1.87 16.71 -15.27
CA MET A 1 2.30 15.42 -14.68
C MET A 1 1.22 14.82 -13.80
N SER A 2 0.48 15.65 -13.06
CA SER A 2 -0.77 15.32 -12.36
C SER A 2 -1.79 14.61 -13.26
N GLU A 3 -1.94 15.06 -14.50
CA GLU A 3 -2.92 14.58 -15.48
C GLU A 3 -2.67 13.11 -15.82
N ILE A 4 -1.41 12.77 -16.12
CA ILE A 4 -0.99 11.39 -16.41
C ILE A 4 -1.23 10.47 -15.21
N ARG A 5 -0.96 10.96 -13.98
CA ARG A 5 -1.20 10.18 -12.75
C ARG A 5 -2.69 9.90 -12.56
N THR A 6 -3.53 10.90 -12.81
CA THR A 6 -4.98 10.80 -12.71
C THR A 6 -5.53 9.83 -13.75
N GLU A 7 -5.15 9.94 -15.02
CA GLU A 7 -5.63 9.05 -16.08
C GLU A 7 -5.14 7.62 -15.87
N ARG A 8 -3.88 7.41 -15.47
CA ARG A 8 -3.36 6.07 -15.16
C ARG A 8 -4.11 5.41 -13.99
N TRP A 9 -4.52 6.19 -12.98
CA TRP A 9 -5.30 5.67 -11.87
C TRP A 9 -6.73 5.25 -12.29
N LYS A 10 -7.36 6.02 -13.19
CA LYS A 10 -8.69 5.69 -13.72
C LYS A 10 -8.64 4.48 -14.65
N GLU A 11 -7.69 4.47 -15.59
CA GLU A 11 -7.58 3.43 -16.62
C GLU A 11 -7.25 2.07 -16.01
N LEU A 12 -6.27 2.01 -15.10
CA LEU A 12 -5.74 0.76 -14.54
C LEU A 12 -6.37 0.41 -13.19
N PHE A 13 -7.61 0.81 -12.99
CA PHE A 13 -8.34 0.55 -11.75
C PHE A 13 -8.55 -0.96 -11.57
N CYS A 14 -8.31 -1.46 -10.35
CA CYS A 14 -8.36 -2.90 -10.01
C CYS A 14 -7.36 -3.81 -10.74
N GLU A 15 -6.35 -3.26 -11.43
CA GLU A 15 -5.33 -4.07 -12.13
C GLU A 15 -4.00 -4.25 -11.36
N GLY A 16 -3.95 -3.83 -10.09
CA GLY A 16 -2.77 -4.03 -9.22
C GLY A 16 -1.66 -2.99 -9.35
N TYR A 17 -1.83 -1.95 -10.18
CA TYR A 17 -0.78 -0.93 -10.36
C TYR A 17 -0.72 0.13 -9.27
N ARG A 18 -1.82 0.35 -8.54
CA ARG A 18 -1.94 1.49 -7.62
C ARG A 18 -0.86 1.52 -6.54
N MET A 19 -0.55 0.36 -5.94
CA MET A 19 0.48 0.26 -4.89
C MET A 19 1.88 0.57 -5.44
N MET A 20 2.20 0.09 -6.64
CA MET A 20 3.49 0.35 -7.30
C MET A 20 3.62 1.83 -7.68
N ASP A 21 2.55 2.46 -8.16
CA ASP A 21 2.56 3.88 -8.52
C ASP A 21 2.76 4.79 -7.31
N LEU A 22 2.12 4.49 -6.18
CA LEU A 22 2.32 5.21 -4.92
C LEU A 22 3.78 5.12 -4.46
N LYS A 23 4.36 3.91 -4.49
CA LYS A 23 5.77 3.68 -4.14
C LYS A 23 6.72 4.42 -5.08
N ARG A 24 6.53 4.28 -6.41
CA ARG A 24 7.39 4.90 -7.43
C ARG A 24 7.38 6.42 -7.38
N TRP A 25 6.23 7.02 -7.11
CA TRP A 25 6.10 8.48 -7.05
C TRP A 25 6.33 9.07 -5.66
N ASN A 26 6.64 8.22 -4.67
CA ASN A 26 6.82 8.60 -3.27
C ASN A 26 5.64 9.44 -2.75
N VAL A 27 4.42 8.93 -2.95
CA VAL A 27 3.18 9.58 -2.50
C VAL A 27 2.54 8.73 -1.42
N GLU A 28 1.94 9.37 -0.42
CA GLU A 28 1.19 8.70 0.64
C GLU A 28 -0.02 7.92 0.06
N MET A 29 -0.38 6.83 0.74
CA MET A 29 -1.67 6.19 0.54
C MET A 29 -2.67 6.83 1.49
N ARG A 30 -3.59 7.63 0.97
CA ARG A 30 -4.72 8.20 1.71
C ARG A 30 -6.02 7.72 1.09
N ARG A 31 -6.93 7.18 1.92
CA ARG A 31 -8.31 6.96 1.47
C ARG A 31 -9.05 8.28 1.39
N THR A 32 -9.80 8.47 0.31
CA THR A 32 -10.69 9.61 0.15
C THR A 32 -11.98 9.39 0.96
N PRO A 33 -12.70 10.47 1.33
CA PRO A 33 -13.99 10.35 1.98
C PRO A 33 -14.92 9.38 1.24
N ALA A 34 -15.68 8.61 2.01
CA ALA A 34 -16.66 7.69 1.46
C ALA A 34 -17.72 8.43 0.64
N GLN A 35 -18.15 7.86 -0.49
CA GLN A 35 -19.34 8.36 -1.18
C GLN A 35 -20.60 8.16 -0.33
N ASN A 36 -20.67 7.05 0.41
CA ASN A 36 -21.70 6.80 1.41
C ASN A 36 -21.10 5.97 2.56
N SER A 37 -21.07 6.54 3.75
CA SER A 37 -20.52 5.92 4.96
C SER A 37 -21.36 4.74 5.49
N SER A 38 -22.63 4.60 5.08
CA SER A 38 -23.50 3.49 5.53
C SER A 38 -23.03 2.12 5.04
N PHE A 39 -22.20 2.07 3.98
CA PHE A 39 -21.63 0.84 3.46
C PHE A 39 -20.29 0.46 4.12
N ILE A 40 -19.76 1.32 4.99
CA ILE A 40 -18.46 1.08 5.63
C ILE A 40 -18.68 0.32 6.92
N VAL A 41 -18.02 -0.84 7.02
CA VAL A 41 -17.86 -1.56 8.28
C VAL A 41 -16.90 -0.76 9.16
N LEU A 42 -17.37 -0.33 10.34
CA LEU A 42 -16.63 0.53 11.28
C LEU A 42 -16.24 1.90 10.67
N PRO A 43 -17.22 2.79 10.44
CA PRO A 43 -16.96 4.13 9.91
C PRO A 43 -16.02 4.89 10.85
N GLY A 44 -15.10 5.67 10.25
CA GLY A 44 -14.07 6.41 10.99
C GLY A 44 -12.88 5.59 11.51
N ALA A 45 -12.84 4.26 11.30
CA ALA A 45 -11.71 3.44 11.76
C ALA A 45 -10.38 3.84 11.08
N GLU A 46 -9.29 3.84 11.85
CA GLU A 46 -7.94 4.20 11.36
C GLU A 46 -7.40 3.23 10.31
N ASN A 47 -7.76 1.94 10.38
CA ASN A 47 -7.42 0.95 9.36
C ASN A 47 -8.50 0.81 8.28
N GLY A 48 -9.56 1.63 8.37
CA GLY A 48 -10.70 1.65 7.48
C GLY A 48 -10.75 2.97 6.70
N GLU A 49 -11.81 3.74 6.93
CA GLU A 49 -12.09 5.00 6.23
C GLU A 49 -10.96 6.04 6.38
N ASN A 50 -10.39 6.16 7.58
CA ASN A 50 -9.39 7.19 7.89
C ASN A 50 -7.95 6.70 7.65
N MET A 51 -7.76 5.65 6.86
CA MET A 51 -6.44 5.06 6.65
C MET A 51 -5.52 5.96 5.84
N VAL A 52 -4.41 6.32 6.49
CA VAL A 52 -3.27 7.01 5.89
C VAL A 52 -2.01 6.17 6.11
N LYS A 53 -1.22 5.98 5.06
CA LYS A 53 0.16 5.45 5.14
C LYS A 53 1.08 6.42 4.43
N GLU A 54 2.03 6.96 5.20
CA GLU A 54 3.03 7.91 4.72
C GLU A 54 3.76 7.44 3.48
N ALA A 55 4.25 8.38 2.67
CA ALA A 55 5.13 8.08 1.55
C ALA A 55 6.36 7.29 2.05
N GLY A 56 6.75 6.24 1.32
CA GLY A 56 7.87 5.39 1.72
C GLY A 56 7.60 4.45 2.90
N ASN A 57 6.34 4.27 3.34
CA ASN A 57 6.02 3.29 4.38
C ASN A 57 6.57 1.90 4.01
N TYR A 58 7.25 1.24 4.95
CA TYR A 58 7.88 -0.07 4.73
C TYR A 58 6.88 -1.14 4.26
N ARG A 59 5.59 -0.99 4.59
CA ARG A 59 4.52 -1.91 4.15
C ARG A 59 4.17 -1.83 2.67
N PHE A 60 4.76 -0.90 1.90
CA PHE A 60 4.73 -0.93 0.44
C PHE A 60 5.66 -2.00 -0.16
N VAL A 61 6.45 -2.67 0.66
CA VAL A 61 7.19 -3.88 0.32
C VAL A 61 6.67 -5.00 1.22
N TRP A 62 6.42 -6.18 0.65
CA TRP A 62 6.02 -7.32 1.44
C TRP A 62 7.23 -7.92 2.15
N PRO A 63 7.05 -8.56 3.33
CA PRO A 63 8.14 -9.27 3.97
C PRO A 63 8.58 -10.43 3.08
N ILE A 64 9.86 -10.78 3.18
CA ILE A 64 10.35 -12.08 2.69
C ILE A 64 9.57 -13.16 3.46
N PRO A 65 8.97 -14.16 2.77
CA PRO A 65 8.20 -15.19 3.44
C PRO A 65 9.01 -15.91 4.53
N GLN A 66 8.40 -16.14 5.68
CA GLN A 66 9.07 -16.78 6.82
C GLN A 66 9.65 -18.16 6.44
N ALA A 67 8.91 -18.95 5.65
CA ALA A 67 9.36 -20.24 5.17
C ALA A 67 10.69 -20.17 4.38
N GLU A 68 10.94 -19.08 3.64
CA GLU A 68 12.18 -18.91 2.88
C GLU A 68 13.34 -18.49 3.77
N ILE A 69 13.09 -17.67 4.79
CA ILE A 69 14.08 -17.33 5.82
C ILE A 69 14.47 -18.57 6.61
N ASP A 70 13.50 -19.40 6.97
CA ASP A 70 13.72 -20.64 7.74
C ASP A 70 14.48 -21.68 6.90
N ALA A 71 14.16 -21.78 5.60
CA ALA A 71 14.81 -22.72 4.69
C ALA A 71 16.23 -22.30 4.30
N ASN A 72 16.53 -21.00 4.24
CA ASN A 72 17.83 -20.48 3.85
C ASN A 72 18.45 -19.57 4.94
N PRO A 73 19.30 -20.13 5.82
CA PRO A 73 19.97 -19.37 6.88
C PRO A 73 20.82 -18.19 6.38
N GLN A 74 21.25 -18.17 5.11
CA GLN A 74 22.09 -17.10 4.57
C GLN A 74 21.32 -15.77 4.41
N ILE A 75 19.99 -15.83 4.29
CA ILE A 75 19.13 -14.65 4.15
C ILE A 75 18.44 -14.24 5.45
N LYS A 76 18.78 -14.88 6.58
CA LYS A 76 18.13 -14.65 7.88
C LYS A 76 18.15 -13.18 8.30
N ASP A 77 19.27 -12.50 8.09
CA ASP A 77 19.46 -11.09 8.47
C ASP A 77 19.14 -10.12 7.30
N GLN A 78 18.56 -10.63 6.21
CA GLN A 78 18.26 -9.86 4.98
C GLN A 78 16.78 -9.52 4.84
N GLN A 79 16.01 -9.54 5.92
CA GLN A 79 14.60 -9.12 5.91
C GLN A 79 14.46 -7.65 5.49
N ASN A 80 13.35 -7.32 4.83
CA ASN A 80 13.02 -5.95 4.47
C ASN A 80 12.93 -5.07 5.73
N PRO A 81 13.55 -3.87 5.75
CA PRO A 81 13.54 -3.01 6.93
C PRO A 81 12.13 -2.76 7.46
N GLY A 82 11.94 -2.94 8.77
CA GLY A 82 10.66 -2.73 9.45
C GLY A 82 9.77 -3.98 9.60
N TYR A 83 10.20 -5.12 9.05
CA TYR A 83 9.62 -6.45 9.33
C TYR A 83 10.51 -7.29 10.24
#